data_AF-A0A920AXQ7-F1
#
_entry.id   AF-A0A920AXQ7-F1
#
_cell.length_a   1.000
_cell.length_b   1.000
_cell.length_c   1.000
_cell.angle_alpha   90.00
_cell.angle_beta   90.00
_cell.angle_gamma   90.00
#
_symmetry.space_group_name_H-M   'P 1'
#
loop_
_entity.id
_entity.type
_entity.pdbx_description
1 polymer ?
#
loop_
_entity_poly.entity_id
_entity_poly.type
_entity_poly.pdbx_seq_one_letter_code
_entity_poly.pdbx_strand_id
1 'polypeptide(L)'
;MVAGYNGLAGPLHGLANQECLKFVLDIRNHFKKAPSDDELKKYCWDRLSQNRVIPGYGHAVLRCPDPRFVAFMEFGKKHIKNDETFEIVKSLFEIVPPVLEEHGKAKNPWPNVDAASGSLLYYYGLKEFNYYTVLFSLSRTLGIVSQIVLNRAVGIPLMRPKAVTSKWIKNSV
;
A
#
# COMPACT_ATOMS: atom_id res chain seq x y z
N MET A 1 3.78 -13.62 18.59
CA MET A 1 3.91 -13.72 17.11
C MET A 1 2.60 -14.11 16.44
N VAL A 2 2.02 -15.29 16.73
CA VAL A 2 0.77 -15.78 16.09
C VAL A 2 -0.37 -14.75 16.08
N ALA A 3 -0.68 -14.14 17.23
CA ALA A 3 -1.72 -13.10 17.30
C ALA A 3 -1.43 -11.89 16.39
N GLY A 4 -0.16 -11.51 16.23
CA GLY A 4 0.25 -10.46 15.30
C GLY A 4 0.02 -10.84 13.84
N TYR A 5 0.24 -12.10 13.48
CA TYR A 5 -0.07 -12.60 12.13
C TYR A 5 -1.57 -12.67 11.86
N ASN A 6 -2.38 -13.07 12.85
CA ASN A 6 -3.83 -13.05 12.72
C ASN A 6 -4.36 -11.62 12.49
N GLY A 7 -3.79 -10.63 13.18
CA GLY A 7 -4.09 -9.22 12.92
C GLY A 7 -3.63 -8.77 11.53
N LEU A 8 -2.43 -9.19 11.10
CA LEU A 8 -1.90 -8.87 9.77
C LEU A 8 -2.73 -9.49 8.63
N ALA A 9 -3.33 -10.66 8.84
CA ALA A 9 -4.19 -11.33 7.86
C ALA A 9 -5.53 -10.60 7.62
N GLY A 10 -5.88 -9.62 8.46
CA GLY A 10 -7.08 -8.81 8.27
C GLY A 10 -7.02 -7.98 6.98
N PRO A 11 -8.14 -7.85 6.24
CA PRO A 11 -8.15 -7.18 4.93
C PRO A 11 -7.73 -5.71 5.01
N LEU A 12 -8.05 -5.03 6.11
CA LEU A 12 -7.67 -3.64 6.34
C LEU A 12 -6.20 -3.45 6.75
N HIS A 13 -5.43 -4.53 6.87
CA HIS A 13 -4.03 -4.47 7.28
C HIS A 13 -3.06 -5.06 6.24
N GLY A 14 -3.29 -6.30 5.79
CA GLY A 14 -2.29 -7.07 5.05
C GLY A 14 -2.48 -7.17 3.54
N LEU A 15 -3.49 -6.53 2.96
CA LEU A 15 -3.89 -6.74 1.56
C LEU A 15 -3.55 -5.61 0.59
N ALA A 16 -2.99 -4.50 1.08
CA ALA A 16 -2.74 -3.32 0.25
C ALA A 16 -1.86 -3.61 -0.97
N ASN A 17 -0.83 -4.45 -0.83
CA ASN A 17 0.03 -4.87 -1.93
C ASN A 17 -0.76 -5.60 -3.03
N GLN A 18 -1.58 -6.59 -2.65
CA GLN A 18 -2.42 -7.33 -3.60
C GLN A 18 -3.43 -6.42 -4.31
N GLU A 19 -4.04 -5.48 -3.57
CA GLU A 19 -5.01 -4.54 -4.14
C GLU A 19 -4.36 -3.58 -5.15
N CYS A 20 -3.16 -3.08 -4.84
CA CYS A 20 -2.40 -2.23 -5.76
C CYS A 20 -1.99 -2.98 -7.03
N LEU A 21 -1.44 -4.19 -6.89
CA LEU A 21 -1.08 -4.99 -8.06
C LEU A 21 -2.30 -5.38 -8.90
N LYS A 22 -3.42 -5.75 -8.25
CA LYS A 22 -4.67 -6.06 -8.95
C LYS A 22 -5.13 -4.87 -9.78
N PHE A 23 -5.08 -3.66 -9.23
CA PHE A 23 -5.42 -2.44 -9.96
C PHE A 23 -4.54 -2.23 -11.21
N VAL A 24 -3.22 -2.44 -11.08
CA VAL A 24 -2.28 -2.37 -12.21
C VAL A 24 -2.61 -3.41 -13.28
N LEU A 25 -2.90 -4.65 -12.88
CA LEU A 25 -3.30 -5.70 -13.82
C LEU A 25 -4.65 -5.43 -14.48
N ASP A 26 -5.61 -4.82 -13.76
CA ASP A 26 -6.90 -4.41 -14.32
C ASP A 26 -6.70 -3.34 -15.41
N ILE A 27 -5.80 -2.38 -15.20
CA ILE A 27 -5.40 -1.40 -16.23
C ILE A 27 -4.81 -2.13 -17.45
N ARG A 28 -3.82 -3.01 -17.23
CA ARG A 28 -3.20 -3.78 -18.32
C ARG A 28 -4.23 -4.61 -19.08
N ASN A 29 -5.17 -5.24 -18.38
CA ASN A 29 -6.21 -6.07 -18.97
C ASN A 29 -7.26 -5.25 -19.73
N HIS A 30 -7.53 -4.02 -19.30
CA HIS A 30 -8.43 -3.09 -19.98
C HIS A 30 -7.83 -2.61 -21.31
N PHE A 31 -6.57 -2.15 -21.29
CA PHE A 31 -5.89 -1.60 -22.47
C PHE A 31 -5.19 -2.66 -23.34
N LYS A 32 -4.99 -3.88 -22.84
CA LYS A 32 -4.23 -4.99 -23.47
C LYS A 32 -2.75 -4.68 -23.73
N LYS A 33 -2.24 -3.61 -23.12
CA LYS A 33 -0.86 -3.12 -23.19
C LYS A 33 -0.61 -2.16 -22.03
N ALA A 34 0.61 -1.65 -21.89
CA ALA A 34 0.85 -0.42 -21.15
C ALA A 34 0.21 0.77 -21.92
N PRO A 35 -0.79 1.47 -21.35
CA PRO A 35 -1.42 2.62 -21.97
C PRO A 35 -0.47 3.82 -22.07
N SER A 36 -0.78 4.74 -22.96
CA SER A 36 -0.15 6.07 -22.98
C SER A 36 -0.50 6.87 -21.72
N ASP A 37 0.29 7.90 -21.43
CA ASP A 37 0.08 8.75 -20.25
C ASP A 37 -1.28 9.46 -20.29
N ASP A 38 -1.76 9.87 -21.48
CA ASP A 38 -3.08 10.49 -21.64
C ASP A 38 -4.23 9.51 -21.38
N GLU A 39 -4.14 8.29 -21.91
CA GLU A 39 -5.11 7.22 -21.65
C GLU A 39 -5.17 6.89 -20.16
N LEU A 40 -4.00 6.80 -19.50
CA LEU A 40 -3.90 6.49 -18.08
C LEU A 40 -4.38 7.64 -17.20
N LYS A 41 -4.08 8.89 -17.56
CA LYS A 41 -4.61 10.10 -16.89
C LYS A 41 -6.13 10.11 -16.94
N LYS A 42 -6.71 9.90 -18.13
CA LYS A 42 -8.16 9.81 -18.30
C LYS A 42 -8.77 8.68 -17.46
N TYR A 43 -8.17 7.49 -17.51
CA TYR A 43 -8.63 6.34 -16.72
C TYR A 43 -8.65 6.63 -15.22
N CYS A 44 -7.61 7.29 -14.69
CA CYS A 44 -7.54 7.69 -13.29
C CYS A 44 -8.60 8.75 -12.95
N TRP A 45 -8.78 9.75 -13.81
CA TRP A 45 -9.79 10.80 -13.64
C TRP A 45 -11.22 10.25 -13.62
N ASP A 46 -11.56 9.38 -14.57
CA ASP A 46 -12.88 8.76 -14.67
C ASP A 46 -13.17 7.91 -13.42
N ARG A 47 -12.17 7.18 -12.93
CA ARG A 47 -12.26 6.39 -11.71
C ARG A 47 -12.54 7.26 -10.47
N LEU A 48 -11.82 8.37 -10.33
CA LEU A 48 -12.04 9.31 -9.23
C LEU A 48 -13.41 9.99 -9.31
N SER A 49 -13.86 10.34 -10.53
CA SER A 49 -15.18 10.91 -10.79
C SER A 49 -16.32 9.96 -10.39
N GLN A 50 -16.08 8.65 -10.42
CA GLN A 50 -17.01 7.61 -9.93
C GLN A 50 -16.90 7.36 -8.41
N ASN A 51 -16.26 8.26 -7.66
CA ASN A 51 -15.98 8.13 -6.22
C ASN A 51 -15.19 6.87 -5.85
N ARG A 52 -14.39 6.33 -6.77
CA ARG A 52 -13.46 5.23 -6.48
C ARG A 52 -12.08 5.80 -6.17
N VAL A 53 -11.32 5.09 -5.33
CA VAL A 53 -9.94 5.46 -4.99
C VAL A 53 -8.92 4.87 -5.97
N ILE A 54 -7.72 5.46 -5.99
CA ILE A 54 -6.53 4.88 -6.61
C ILE A 54 -5.75 4.13 -5.52
N PRO A 55 -5.69 2.78 -5.56
CA PRO A 55 -5.00 2.00 -4.54
C PRO A 55 -3.53 2.38 -4.40
N GLY A 56 -3.06 2.53 -3.16
CA GLY A 56 -1.67 2.88 -2.85
C GLY A 56 -1.38 4.38 -2.81
N TYR A 57 -2.33 5.24 -3.20
CA TYR A 57 -2.21 6.70 -3.20
C TYR A 57 -3.23 7.36 -2.25
N GLY A 58 -2.97 8.60 -1.82
CA GLY A 58 -3.92 9.37 -1.01
C GLY A 58 -3.74 9.24 0.51
N HIS A 59 -2.52 9.03 1.00
CA HIS A 59 -2.28 8.76 2.42
C HIS A 59 -2.53 9.99 3.31
N ALA A 60 -3.15 9.79 4.48
CA ALA A 60 -3.46 10.89 5.43
C ALA A 60 -2.23 11.60 6.04
N VAL A 61 -1.02 11.03 5.89
CA VAL A 61 0.17 11.42 6.66
C VAL A 61 1.37 11.75 5.75
N LEU A 62 1.59 10.99 4.68
CA LEU A 62 2.76 11.14 3.81
C LEU A 62 2.69 12.44 3.01
N ARG A 63 3.62 13.37 3.23
CA ARG A 63 3.70 14.66 2.51
C ARG A 63 4.64 14.65 1.29
N CYS A 64 5.36 13.55 1.11
CA CYS A 64 6.23 13.24 -0.01
C CYS A 64 6.16 11.73 -0.29
N PRO A 65 6.70 11.24 -1.43
CA PRO A 65 6.77 9.80 -1.70
C PRO A 65 7.40 9.03 -0.53
N ASP A 66 6.80 7.91 -0.16
CA ASP A 66 7.36 7.00 0.84
C ASP A 66 8.77 6.54 0.41
N PRO A 67 9.82 6.70 1.24
CA PRO A 67 11.17 6.28 0.86
C PRO A 67 11.26 4.78 0.53
N ARG A 68 10.38 3.95 1.10
CA ARG A 68 10.30 2.52 0.77
C ARG A 68 9.76 2.29 -0.64
N PHE A 69 8.81 3.10 -1.07
CA PHE A 69 8.33 3.11 -2.46
C PHE A 69 9.46 3.53 -3.39
N VAL A 70 10.18 4.60 -3.07
CA VAL A 70 11.31 5.09 -3.87
C VAL A 70 12.36 4.00 -4.07
N ALA A 71 12.76 3.31 -2.99
CA ALA A 71 13.73 2.21 -3.07
C ALA A 71 13.27 1.06 -4.00
N PHE A 72 11.98 0.71 -3.98
CA PHE A 72 11.41 -0.29 -4.88
C PHE A 72 11.32 0.19 -6.32
N MET A 73 11.02 1.47 -6.55
CA MET A 73 11.05 2.06 -7.88
C MET A 73 12.47 2.09 -8.46
N GLU A 74 13.48 2.43 -7.67
CA GLU A 74 14.88 2.41 -8.09
C GLU A 74 15.35 1.00 -8.44
N PHE A 75 15.03 0.02 -7.59
CA PHE A 75 15.33 -1.39 -7.85
C PHE A 75 14.67 -1.86 -9.15
N GLY A 76 13.37 -1.59 -9.32
CA GLY A 76 12.64 -1.96 -10.52
C GLY A 76 13.21 -1.29 -11.77
N LYS A 77 13.47 0.03 -11.74
CA LYS A 77 14.09 0.77 -12.87
C LYS A 77 15.44 0.19 -13.28
N LYS A 78 16.22 -0.32 -12.33
CA LYS A 78 17.54 -0.91 -12.59
C LYS A 78 17.48 -2.32 -13.17
N HIS A 79 16.52 -3.13 -12.72
CA HIS A 79 16.55 -4.59 -12.96
C HIS A 79 15.40 -5.11 -13.83
N ILE A 80 14.28 -4.39 -13.94
CA ILE A 80 13.13 -4.77 -14.74
C ILE A 80 13.16 -3.99 -16.05
N LYS A 81 13.19 -4.72 -17.17
CA LYS A 81 13.16 -4.15 -18.52
C LYS A 81 12.03 -4.77 -19.32
N ASN A 82 11.34 -3.95 -20.11
CA ASN A 82 10.30 -4.36 -21.06
C ASN A 82 9.15 -5.16 -20.41
N ASP A 83 8.75 -4.80 -19.19
CA ASP A 83 7.60 -5.40 -18.50
C ASP A 83 6.44 -4.40 -18.40
N GLU A 84 5.33 -4.69 -19.08
CA GLU A 84 4.18 -3.78 -19.14
C GLU A 84 3.60 -3.47 -17.76
N THR A 85 3.62 -4.44 -16.83
CA THR A 85 3.08 -4.27 -15.48
C THR A 85 3.90 -3.24 -14.71
N PHE A 86 5.23 -3.32 -14.76
CA PHE A 86 6.11 -2.35 -14.13
C PHE A 86 6.11 -0.99 -14.86
N GLU A 87 5.98 -0.97 -16.20
CA GLU A 87 5.78 0.29 -16.95
C GLU A 87 4.54 1.04 -16.47
N ILE A 88 3.41 0.36 -16.27
CA ILE A 88 2.19 0.97 -15.72
C ILE A 88 2.45 1.55 -14.33
N VAL A 89 3.18 0.85 -13.45
CA VAL A 89 3.51 1.37 -12.11
C VAL A 89 4.35 2.66 -12.21
N LYS A 90 5.31 2.72 -13.13
CA LYS A 90 6.10 3.94 -13.38
C LYS A 90 5.22 5.08 -13.87
N SER A 91 4.37 4.87 -14.88
CA SER A 91 3.49 5.94 -15.37
C SER A 91 2.48 6.39 -14.31
N LEU A 92 1.94 5.47 -13.50
CA LEU A 92 1.05 5.84 -12.39
C LEU A 92 1.74 6.77 -11.38
N PHE A 93 3.04 6.59 -11.12
CA PHE A 93 3.78 7.46 -10.20
C PHE A 93 3.86 8.90 -10.68
N GLU A 94 4.01 9.13 -11.98
CA GLU A 94 4.09 10.47 -12.57
C GLU A 94 2.69 11.09 -12.74
N ILE A 95 1.66 10.28 -13.03
CA ILE A 95 0.33 10.76 -13.42
C ILE A 95 -0.63 10.92 -12.24
N VAL A 96 -0.63 9.99 -11.30
CA VAL A 96 -1.63 9.97 -10.22
C VAL A 96 -1.47 11.16 -9.28
N PRO A 97 -0.26 11.58 -8.87
CA PRO A 97 -0.13 12.71 -7.96
C PRO A 97 -0.76 14.02 -8.47
N PRO A 98 -0.45 14.53 -9.69
CA PRO A 98 -1.08 15.74 -10.20
C PRO A 98 -2.59 15.58 -10.42
N VAL A 99 -3.05 14.39 -10.82
CA VAL A 99 -4.49 14.09 -10.95
C VAL A 99 -5.22 14.19 -9.61
N LEU A 100 -4.61 13.70 -8.53
CA LEU A 100 -5.19 13.78 -7.19
C LEU A 100 -5.20 15.21 -6.63
N GLU A 101 -4.16 16.00 -6.95
CA GLU A 101 -4.11 17.43 -6.62
C GLU A 101 -5.19 18.21 -7.35
N GLU A 102 -5.33 18.02 -8.66
CA GLU A 102 -6.35 18.67 -9.49
C GLU A 102 -7.78 18.28 -9.07
N HIS A 103 -8.00 17.01 -8.69
CA HIS A 103 -9.30 16.55 -8.19
C HIS A 103 -9.66 17.09 -6.79
N GLY A 104 -8.69 17.59 -6.02
CA GLY A 104 -8.91 18.37 -4.80
C GLY A 104 -9.45 17.64 -3.56
N LYS A 105 -9.73 16.33 -3.62
CA LYS A 105 -10.21 15.54 -2.46
C LYS A 105 -9.07 14.94 -1.62
N ALA A 106 -7.90 14.68 -2.21
CA ALA A 106 -6.81 14.02 -1.52
C ALA A 106 -5.96 15.05 -0.76
N LYS A 107 -5.76 14.84 0.55
CA LYS A 107 -4.91 15.74 1.36
C LYS A 107 -3.43 15.64 0.98
N ASN A 108 -2.95 14.42 0.72
CA ASN A 108 -1.62 14.22 0.17
C ASN A 108 -1.68 13.16 -0.94
N PRO A 109 -1.11 13.43 -2.12
CA PRO A 109 -1.34 12.61 -3.30
C PRO A 109 -0.27 11.50 -3.48
N TRP A 110 0.62 11.30 -2.51
CA TRP A 110 1.81 10.47 -2.69
C TRP A 110 1.58 8.97 -2.44
N PRO A 111 2.33 8.10 -3.14
CA PRO A 111 2.23 6.65 -2.97
C PRO A 111 2.94 6.14 -1.72
N ASN A 112 2.53 4.96 -1.26
CA ASN A 112 3.23 4.17 -0.26
C ASN A 112 3.95 2.94 -0.88
N VAL A 113 4.71 2.20 -0.07
CA VAL A 113 5.43 0.99 -0.49
C VAL A 113 4.61 -0.04 -1.27
N ASP A 114 3.32 -0.21 -0.94
CA ASP A 114 2.45 -1.24 -1.50
C ASP A 114 2.11 -0.96 -2.97
N ALA A 115 2.22 0.30 -3.41
CA ALA A 115 1.98 0.71 -4.80
C ALA A 115 3.02 0.14 -5.78
N ALA A 116 4.21 -0.23 -5.32
CA ALA A 116 5.28 -0.78 -6.16
C ALA A 116 5.56 -2.26 -5.91
N SER A 117 5.51 -2.70 -4.65
CA SER A 117 6.05 -3.99 -4.22
C SER A 117 5.46 -5.20 -4.96
N GLY A 118 4.16 -5.18 -5.27
CA GLY A 118 3.51 -6.27 -5.96
C GLY A 118 4.02 -6.50 -7.38
N SER A 119 4.33 -5.41 -8.11
CA SER A 119 4.85 -5.51 -9.49
C SER A 119 6.22 -6.17 -9.55
N LEU A 120 7.08 -5.89 -8.55
CA LEU A 120 8.39 -6.52 -8.43
C LEU A 120 8.25 -8.04 -8.22
N LEU A 121 7.43 -8.46 -7.26
CA LEU A 121 7.18 -9.88 -6.98
C LEU A 121 6.61 -10.60 -8.22
N TYR A 122 5.63 -9.96 -8.87
CA TYR A 122 4.95 -10.51 -10.04
C TYR A 122 5.90 -10.73 -11.22
N TYR A 123 6.81 -9.78 -11.46
CA TYR A 123 7.83 -9.88 -12.52
C TYR A 123 8.75 -11.08 -12.32
N TYR A 124 9.22 -11.31 -11.08
CA TYR A 124 10.10 -12.45 -10.76
C TYR A 124 9.35 -13.79 -10.57
N GLY A 125 8.07 -13.85 -10.94
CA GLY A 125 7.32 -15.11 -11.02
C GLY A 125 6.52 -15.47 -9.77
N LEU A 126 6.56 -14.67 -8.71
CA LEU A 126 5.67 -14.85 -7.56
C LEU A 126 4.29 -14.27 -7.91
N LYS A 127 3.38 -15.11 -8.39
CA LYS A 127 2.06 -14.70 -8.90
C LYS A 127 0.91 -15.11 -7.99
N GLU A 128 1.21 -15.76 -6.87
CA GLU A 128 0.25 -16.23 -5.87
C GLU A 128 -0.08 -15.09 -4.89
N PHE A 129 -1.08 -14.28 -5.22
CA PHE A 129 -1.40 -13.04 -4.48
C PHE A 129 -1.68 -13.30 -2.99
N ASN A 130 -2.32 -14.44 -2.69
CA ASN A 130 -2.62 -14.84 -1.31
C ASN A 130 -1.36 -15.07 -0.47
N TYR A 131 -0.20 -15.28 -1.11
CA TYR A 131 1.07 -15.52 -0.44
C TYR A 131 1.82 -14.22 -0.08
N TYR A 132 1.45 -13.07 -0.65
CA TYR A 132 2.18 -11.82 -0.42
C TYR A 132 2.16 -11.37 1.05
N THR A 133 1.05 -11.60 1.76
CA THR A 133 0.96 -11.30 3.19
C THR A 133 1.87 -12.20 4.04
N VAL A 134 2.24 -13.39 3.55
CA VAL A 134 3.24 -14.25 4.18
C VAL A 134 4.64 -13.63 4.08
N LEU A 135 5.02 -13.10 2.91
CA LEU A 135 6.29 -12.37 2.77
C LEU A 135 6.33 -11.14 3.68
N PHE A 136 5.19 -10.43 3.79
CA PHE A 136 5.06 -9.31 4.69
C PHE A 136 5.23 -9.74 6.16
N SER A 137 4.64 -10.86 6.57
CA SER A 137 4.74 -11.35 7.95
C SER A 137 6.18 -11.75 8.32
N LEU A 138 6.92 -12.36 7.38
CA LEU A 138 8.33 -12.70 7.56
C LEU A 138 9.17 -11.44 7.76
N SER A 139 9.03 -10.44 6.90
CA SER A 139 9.72 -9.14 7.06
C SER A 139 9.37 -8.47 8.39
N ARG A 140 8.08 -8.43 8.75
CA ARG A 140 7.60 -7.78 9.96
C ARG A 140 8.08 -8.46 11.25
N THR A 141 8.43 -9.74 11.19
CA THR A 141 8.92 -10.52 12.33
C THR A 141 10.19 -9.91 12.92
N LEU A 142 11.09 -9.39 12.09
CA LEU A 142 12.34 -8.76 12.54
C LEU A 142 12.08 -7.61 13.51
N GLY A 143 11.18 -6.69 13.14
CA GLY A 143 10.84 -5.54 13.99
C GLY A 143 10.07 -5.93 15.25
N ILE A 144 9.07 -6.80 15.12
CA ILE A 144 8.24 -7.23 16.27
C ILE A 144 9.09 -7.96 17.31
N VAL A 145 9.93 -8.91 16.90
CA VAL A 145 10.77 -9.68 17.82
C VAL A 145 11.78 -8.77 18.50
N SER A 146 12.43 -7.87 17.75
CA SER A 146 13.37 -6.89 18.33
C SER A 146 12.71 -6.04 19.42
N GLN A 147 11.50 -5.52 19.15
CA GLN A 147 10.78 -4.74 20.15
C GLN A 147 10.34 -5.58 21.35
N ILE A 148 9.92 -6.84 21.15
CA ILE A 148 9.53 -7.73 22.25
C ILE A 148 10.73 -8.00 23.19
N VAL A 149 11.93 -8.21 22.64
CA VAL A 149 13.16 -8.39 23.43
C VAL A 149 13.41 -7.15 24.30
N LEU A 150 13.38 -5.96 23.69
CA LEU A 150 13.56 -4.70 24.42
C LEU A 150 12.49 -4.49 25.50
N ASN A 151 11.23 -4.80 25.21
CA ASN A 151 10.13 -4.68 26.17
C ASN A 151 10.37 -5.54 27.42
N ARG A 152 11.05 -6.68 27.29
CA ARG A 152 11.43 -7.53 28.42
C ARG A 152 12.65 -6.98 29.15
N ALA A 153 13.66 -6.55 28.41
CA ALA A 153 14.87 -5.98 28.98
C ALA A 153 14.60 -4.74 29.87
N VAL A 154 13.66 -3.88 29.46
CA VAL A 154 13.30 -2.66 30.22
C VAL A 154 12.09 -2.85 31.14
N GLY A 155 11.60 -4.08 31.31
CA GLY A 155 10.52 -4.38 32.27
C GLY A 155 9.19 -3.70 31.98
N ILE A 156 8.80 -3.52 30.70
CA ILE A 156 7.51 -2.88 30.37
C ILE A 156 6.36 -3.65 31.03
N PRO A 157 5.49 -2.96 31.79
CA PRO A 157 4.39 -3.59 32.52
C PRO A 157 3.27 -4.07 31.59
N LEU A 158 2.31 -4.78 32.16
CA LEU A 158 1.12 -5.22 31.44
C LEU A 158 0.32 -4.01 30.91
N MET A 159 0.00 -4.03 29.62
CA MET A 159 -0.91 -3.05 29.01
C MET A 159 -2.36 -3.33 29.44
N ARG A 160 -2.94 -2.44 30.24
CA ARG A 160 -4.31 -2.60 30.78
C ARG A 160 -5.16 -1.33 30.59
N PRO A 161 -5.60 -1.02 29.37
CA PRO A 161 -6.47 0.13 29.11
C PRO A 161 -7.84 -0.06 29.78
N LYS A 162 -8.48 1.04 30.17
CA LYS A 162 -9.88 1.03 30.66
C LYS A 162 -10.82 1.18 29.47
N ALA A 163 -11.72 0.21 29.29
CA ALA A 163 -12.84 0.34 28.39
C ALA A 163 -14.01 1.04 29.10
N VAL A 164 -14.70 1.95 28.41
CA VAL A 164 -15.90 2.63 28.91
C VAL A 164 -17.04 2.46 27.91
N THR A 165 -18.28 2.51 28.40
CA THR A 165 -19.46 2.39 27.55
C THR A 165 -19.87 3.76 27.00
N SER A 166 -20.61 3.77 25.89
CA SER A 166 -21.19 5.02 25.36
C SER A 166 -22.10 5.72 26.38
N LYS A 167 -22.79 4.97 27.25
CA LYS A 167 -23.59 5.53 28.36
C LYS A 167 -22.72 6.24 29.39
N TRP A 168 -21.58 5.64 29.75
CA TRP A 168 -20.64 6.27 30.65
C TRP A 168 -20.12 7.60 30.07
N ILE A 169 -19.72 7.61 28.78
CA ILE A 169 -19.26 8.82 28.10
C ILE A 169 -20.32 9.92 28.14
N LYS A 170 -21.58 9.61 27.77
CA LYS A 170 -22.69 10.59 27.77
C LYS A 170 -22.99 11.21 29.13
N ASN A 171 -22.68 10.49 30.21
CA ASN A 171 -22.98 10.93 31.57
C ASN A 171 -21.77 11.61 32.24
N SER A 172 -20.59 11.58 31.62
CA SER A 172 -19.33 12.02 32.23
C SER A 172 -18.60 13.11 31.44
N VAL A 173 -19.06 13.44 30.23
CA VAL A 173 -18.54 14.50 29.35
C VAL A 173 -19.64 15.49 29.04
#